data_AF-A0A098YQ00-F1
#
_entry.id   AF-A0A098YQ00-F1
#
_cell.length_a   1.000
_cell.length_b   1.000
_cell.length_c   1.000
_cell.angle_alpha   90.00
_cell.angle_beta   90.00
_cell.angle_gamma   90.00
#
_symmetry.space_group_name_H-M   'P 1'
#
loop_
_entity.id
_entity.type
_entity.pdbx_description
1 polymer ?
#
loop_
_entity_poly.entity_id
_entity_poly.type
_entity_poly.pdbx_seq_one_letter_code
_entity_poly.pdbx_strand_id
1 'polypeptide(L)'
;MERITENQLILPALYLMDTNDEGIITTSDLISQLTKIMHPTGEDANILPNRNDTYFSQKVRNLKSHDTLASKDLATNVNQGFKITPKGREYLSSHREVLDYILAEPFNYEDIKSALDDIQERDDLIPIEEIISEGNVVTRNIKVRERSARLRYKAIEYFTHDNKISCDCCGFNFPQYYGGHYGKDCIEIHHIKPIFQYRGDSLDQSLEKALQNLLPVCPNCHRVIHRNRIESEQLELFKTELRQRNRDSL
;
A
#
# COMPACT_ATOMS: atom_id res chain seq x y z
N MET A 1 4.32 17.32 -7.93
CA MET A 1 3.25 16.39 -7.53
C MET A 1 1.94 17.11 -7.67
N GLU A 2 0.96 16.50 -8.33
CA GLU A 2 -0.38 17.05 -8.41
C GLU A 2 -1.07 16.94 -7.05
N ARG A 3 -2.02 17.82 -6.77
CA ARG A 3 -2.81 17.75 -5.53
C ARG A 3 -3.84 16.63 -5.59
N ILE A 4 -4.20 16.09 -4.44
CA ILE A 4 -5.26 15.09 -4.34
C ILE A 4 -6.61 15.65 -4.78
N THR A 5 -7.35 14.81 -5.49
CA THR A 5 -8.69 15.12 -5.99
C THR A 5 -9.77 14.60 -5.05
N GLU A 6 -10.98 15.15 -5.18
CA GLU A 6 -12.13 14.63 -4.43
C GLU A 6 -12.52 13.23 -4.87
N ASN A 7 -12.29 12.89 -6.15
CA ASN A 7 -12.49 11.55 -6.67
C ASN A 7 -11.58 10.54 -5.95
N GLN A 8 -10.27 10.81 -5.86
CA GLN A 8 -9.32 9.93 -5.15
C GLN A 8 -9.70 9.69 -3.68
N LEU A 9 -10.44 10.62 -3.05
CA LEU A 9 -10.90 10.47 -1.67
C LEU A 9 -12.19 9.65 -1.50
N ILE A 10 -12.93 9.33 -2.57
CA ILE A 10 -14.21 8.61 -2.49
C ILE A 10 -14.03 7.26 -1.82
N LEU A 11 -13.18 6.39 -2.39
CA LEU A 11 -12.99 5.02 -1.91
C LEU A 11 -12.38 4.97 -0.50
N PRO A 12 -11.31 5.72 -0.18
CA PRO A 12 -10.79 5.83 1.18
C PRO A 12 -11.83 6.33 2.20
N ALA A 13 -12.68 7.29 1.81
CA ALA A 13 -13.73 7.78 2.70
C ALA A 13 -14.82 6.73 2.96
N LEU A 14 -15.26 6.01 1.92
CA LEU A 14 -16.21 4.91 2.07
C LEU A 14 -15.62 3.77 2.91
N TYR A 15 -14.34 3.44 2.71
CA TYR A 15 -13.61 2.45 3.48
C TYR A 15 -13.65 2.80 4.98
N LEU A 16 -13.30 4.03 5.34
CA LEU A 16 -13.34 4.48 6.72
C LEU A 16 -14.76 4.50 7.30
N MET A 17 -15.76 4.93 6.53
CA MET A 17 -17.16 4.83 6.96
C MET A 17 -17.56 3.40 7.27
N ASP A 18 -17.23 2.44 6.40
CA ASP A 18 -17.55 1.02 6.55
C ASP A 18 -16.85 0.37 7.75
N THR A 19 -15.66 0.85 8.12
CA THR A 19 -14.93 0.40 9.33
C THR A 19 -15.43 1.01 10.63
N ASN A 20 -16.19 2.10 10.59
CA ASN A 20 -16.79 2.71 11.79
C ASN A 20 -18.14 2.07 12.10
N ASP A 21 -18.49 2.03 13.38
CA ASP A 21 -19.77 1.51 13.84
C ASP A 21 -20.94 2.24 13.16
N GLU A 22 -21.96 1.48 12.76
CA GLU A 22 -23.15 1.95 12.05
C GLU A 22 -22.92 2.58 10.66
N GLY A 23 -21.68 2.61 10.15
CA GLY A 23 -21.36 3.21 8.86
C GLY A 23 -21.32 4.74 8.86
N ILE A 24 -21.11 5.36 10.03
CA ILE A 24 -21.16 6.82 10.21
C ILE A 24 -19.77 7.34 10.59
N ILE A 25 -19.37 8.48 10.02
CA ILE A 25 -18.13 9.16 10.40
C ILE A 25 -18.31 10.67 10.40
N THR A 26 -17.77 11.37 11.40
CA THR A 26 -17.76 12.84 11.40
C THR A 26 -16.75 13.36 10.38
N THR A 27 -16.93 14.58 9.88
CA THR A 27 -15.96 15.19 8.96
C THR A 27 -14.59 15.37 9.64
N SER A 28 -14.56 15.65 10.95
CA SER A 28 -13.32 15.78 11.72
C SER A 28 -12.58 14.45 11.85
N ASP A 29 -13.30 13.37 12.19
CA ASP A 29 -12.72 12.03 12.28
C ASP A 29 -12.26 11.53 10.92
N LEU A 30 -13.03 11.80 9.86
CA LEU A 30 -12.66 11.46 8.50
C LEU A 30 -11.34 12.14 8.09
N ILE A 31 -11.19 13.44 8.37
CA ILE A 31 -9.92 14.15 8.14
C ILE A 31 -8.78 13.47 8.90
N SER A 32 -8.95 13.24 10.21
CA SER A 32 -7.90 12.67 11.05
C SER A 32 -7.47 11.27 10.59
N GLN A 33 -8.44 10.40 10.31
CA GLN A 33 -8.20 9.03 9.88
C GLN A 33 -7.59 8.97 8.47
N LEU A 34 -8.10 9.77 7.52
CA LEU A 34 -7.53 9.85 6.17
C LEU A 34 -6.09 10.37 6.19
N THR A 35 -5.79 11.40 6.99
CA THR A 35 -4.42 11.89 7.14
C THR A 35 -3.50 10.80 7.71
N LYS A 36 -3.99 9.98 8.65
CA LYS A 36 -3.22 8.90 9.27
C LYS A 36 -2.95 7.72 8.34
N ILE A 37 -3.85 7.40 7.40
CA ILE A 37 -3.66 6.25 6.50
C ILE A 37 -2.98 6.65 5.19
N MET A 38 -3.24 7.87 4.68
CA MET A 38 -2.71 8.33 3.39
C MET A 38 -1.38 9.09 3.50
N HIS A 39 -1.04 9.62 4.69
CA HIS A 39 0.20 10.38 4.94
C HIS A 39 0.45 11.47 3.87
N PRO A 40 -0.46 12.45 3.71
CA PRO A 40 -0.31 13.47 2.66
C PRO A 40 1.00 14.22 2.80
N THR A 41 1.72 14.39 1.68
CA THR A 41 3.00 15.10 1.58
C THR A 41 2.89 16.27 0.60
N GLY A 42 3.97 17.05 0.46
CA GLY A 42 4.03 18.17 -0.48
C GLY A 42 3.02 19.27 -0.16
N GLU A 43 2.36 19.82 -1.19
CA GLU A 43 1.43 20.94 -1.02
C GLU A 43 0.20 20.56 -0.17
N ASP A 44 -0.29 19.33 -0.27
CA ASP A 44 -1.47 18.88 0.48
C ASP A 44 -1.23 18.85 1.99
N ALA A 45 0.03 18.72 2.43
CA ALA A 45 0.43 18.80 3.83
C ALA A 45 0.49 20.25 4.37
N ASN A 46 0.54 21.25 3.50
CA ASN A 46 0.70 22.65 3.91
C ASN A 46 -0.62 23.23 4.45
N ILE A 47 -0.51 24.13 5.43
CA ILE A 47 -1.64 24.88 5.99
C ILE A 47 -2.07 25.96 4.99
N LEU A 48 -3.39 26.14 4.78
CA LEU A 48 -3.90 27.22 3.94
C LEU A 48 -3.68 28.58 4.60
N PRO A 49 -3.41 29.64 3.81
CA PRO A 49 -3.38 31.00 4.33
C PRO A 49 -4.67 31.36 5.08
N ASN A 50 -4.53 31.90 6.29
CA ASN A 50 -5.63 32.33 7.15
C ASN A 50 -6.61 31.22 7.59
N ARG A 51 -6.18 29.95 7.57
CA ARG A 51 -6.98 28.82 8.08
C ARG A 51 -6.14 27.91 8.96
N ASN A 52 -6.81 27.10 9.76
CA ASN A 52 -6.18 26.00 10.50
C ASN A 52 -6.19 24.68 9.72
N ASP A 53 -6.78 24.68 8.53
CA ASP A 53 -6.88 23.52 7.64
C ASP A 53 -5.62 23.37 6.79
N THR A 54 -5.23 22.13 6.50
CA THR A 54 -4.30 21.83 5.41
C THR A 54 -5.02 21.77 4.08
N TYR A 55 -4.27 21.85 2.98
CA TYR A 55 -4.81 21.66 1.63
C TYR A 55 -5.51 20.30 1.47
N PHE A 56 -4.98 19.25 2.11
CA PHE A 56 -5.62 17.95 2.25
C PHE A 56 -6.93 18.01 3.04
N SER A 57 -6.91 18.55 4.26
CA SER A 57 -8.11 18.56 5.11
C SER A 57 -9.23 19.39 4.48
N GLN A 58 -8.89 20.48 3.79
CA GLN A 58 -9.84 21.25 3.00
C GLN A 58 -10.43 20.42 1.86
N LYS A 59 -9.63 19.60 1.16
CA LYS A 59 -10.14 18.71 0.12
C LYS A 59 -11.11 17.66 0.67
N VAL A 60 -10.84 17.12 1.86
CA VAL A 60 -11.79 16.21 2.55
C VAL A 60 -13.09 16.93 2.92
N ARG A 61 -13.03 18.19 3.39
CA ARG A 61 -14.25 18.98 3.66
C ARG A 61 -15.09 19.20 2.40
N ASN A 62 -14.43 19.37 1.25
CA ASN A 62 -15.12 19.58 -0.02
C ASN A 62 -16.04 18.42 -0.40
N LEU A 63 -15.75 17.18 0.02
CA LEU A 63 -16.62 16.02 -0.23
C LEU A 63 -18.07 16.26 0.23
N LYS A 64 -18.24 17.06 1.30
CA LYS A 64 -19.55 17.46 1.81
C LYS A 64 -20.10 18.67 1.07
N SER A 65 -19.31 19.74 0.93
CA SER A 65 -19.80 21.00 0.35
C SER A 65 -20.10 20.92 -1.15
N HIS A 66 -19.49 19.98 -1.86
CA HIS A 66 -19.74 19.72 -3.28
C HIS A 66 -20.66 18.52 -3.51
N ASP A 67 -21.19 17.91 -2.44
CA ASP A 67 -22.02 16.70 -2.50
C ASP A 67 -21.36 15.56 -3.29
N THR A 68 -20.04 15.42 -3.23
CA THR A 68 -19.26 14.48 -4.04
C THR A 68 -19.72 13.03 -3.85
N LEU A 69 -20.02 12.65 -2.61
CA LEU A 69 -20.55 11.32 -2.28
C LEU A 69 -22.07 11.23 -2.42
N ALA A 70 -22.79 12.30 -2.05
CA ALA A 70 -24.25 12.34 -2.03
C ALA A 70 -24.86 12.36 -3.44
N SER A 71 -24.27 13.12 -4.37
CA SER A 71 -24.68 13.16 -5.78
C SER A 71 -24.57 11.81 -6.49
N LYS A 72 -23.68 10.92 -6.02
CA LYS A 72 -23.49 9.56 -6.53
C LYS A 72 -24.30 8.49 -5.79
N ASP A 73 -25.01 8.88 -4.72
CA ASP A 73 -25.71 7.98 -3.79
C ASP A 73 -24.76 6.97 -3.10
N LEU A 74 -23.51 7.35 -2.86
CA LEU A 74 -22.52 6.49 -2.18
C LEU A 74 -22.52 6.73 -0.66
N ALA A 75 -22.78 7.95 -0.22
CA ALA A 75 -22.97 8.30 1.18
C ALA A 75 -23.94 9.48 1.30
N THR A 76 -24.73 9.51 2.37
CA THR A 76 -25.61 10.64 2.69
C THR A 76 -24.93 11.59 3.66
N ASN A 77 -25.15 12.90 3.48
CA ASN A 77 -24.74 13.90 4.47
C ASN A 77 -25.62 13.78 5.73
N VAL A 78 -24.99 13.55 6.88
CA VAL A 78 -25.66 13.55 8.19
C VAL A 78 -25.14 14.71 9.05
N ASN A 79 -25.69 14.89 10.25
CA ASN A 79 -25.20 15.92 11.16
C ASN A 79 -23.70 15.72 11.42
N GLN A 80 -22.90 16.77 11.18
CA GLN A 80 -21.44 16.78 11.36
C GLN A 80 -20.63 15.72 10.57
N GLY A 81 -21.24 14.96 9.66
CA GLY A 81 -20.55 13.83 9.03
C GLY A 81 -21.23 13.25 7.79
N PHE A 82 -20.94 11.98 7.55
CA PHE A 82 -21.44 11.15 6.47
C PHE A 82 -21.95 9.81 7.00
N LYS A 83 -22.89 9.21 6.26
CA LYS A 83 -23.31 7.83 6.45
C LYS A 83 -23.25 7.08 5.12
N ILE A 84 -22.52 5.98 5.06
CA ILE A 84 -22.43 5.15 3.84
C ILE A 84 -23.79 4.53 3.50
N THR A 85 -24.16 4.56 2.23
CA THR A 85 -25.40 3.94 1.72
C THR A 85 -25.18 2.46 1.39
N PRO A 86 -26.24 1.66 1.19
CA PRO A 86 -26.11 0.30 0.65
C PRO A 86 -25.34 0.26 -0.68
N LYS A 87 -25.63 1.21 -1.59
CA LYS A 87 -24.92 1.36 -2.86
C LYS A 87 -23.44 1.70 -2.66
N GLY A 88 -23.13 2.55 -1.68
CA GLY A 88 -21.74 2.84 -1.29
C GLY A 88 -20.99 1.61 -0.80
N ARG A 89 -21.64 0.75 0.00
CA ARG A 89 -21.05 -0.52 0.45
C ARG A 89 -20.84 -1.50 -0.70
N GLU A 90 -21.80 -1.59 -1.63
CA GLU A 90 -21.64 -2.40 -2.84
C GLU A 90 -20.45 -1.92 -3.68
N TYR A 91 -20.35 -0.62 -3.92
CA TYR A 91 -19.23 -0.02 -4.64
C TYR A 91 -17.89 -0.21 -3.91
N LEU A 92 -17.86 -0.13 -2.58
CA LEU A 92 -16.67 -0.43 -1.80
C LEU A 92 -16.29 -1.91 -1.88
N SER A 93 -17.28 -2.82 -1.88
CA SER A 93 -17.04 -4.26 -1.81
C SER A 93 -16.26 -4.79 -3.02
N SER A 94 -16.44 -4.20 -4.21
CA SER A 94 -15.68 -4.58 -5.40
C SER A 94 -14.21 -4.14 -5.35
N HIS A 95 -13.88 -3.16 -4.52
CA HIS A 95 -12.55 -2.56 -4.40
C HIS A 95 -11.83 -2.87 -3.08
N ARG A 96 -12.52 -3.54 -2.15
CA ARG A 96 -12.06 -3.69 -0.76
C ARG A 96 -10.72 -4.40 -0.66
N GLU A 97 -10.51 -5.46 -1.44
CA GLU A 97 -9.25 -6.23 -1.43
C GLU A 97 -8.06 -5.37 -1.86
N VAL A 98 -8.24 -4.49 -2.85
CA VAL A 98 -7.18 -3.56 -3.28
C VAL A 98 -6.93 -2.47 -2.23
N LEU A 99 -8.01 -1.92 -1.64
CA LEU A 99 -7.89 -0.90 -0.58
C LEU A 99 -7.19 -1.43 0.67
N ASP A 100 -7.53 -2.65 1.09
CA ASP A 100 -6.89 -3.31 2.22
C ASP A 100 -5.38 -3.43 1.98
N TYR A 101 -4.96 -3.78 0.75
CA TYR A 101 -3.54 -3.85 0.37
C TYR A 101 -2.86 -2.47 0.35
N ILE A 102 -3.39 -1.48 -0.37
CA ILE A 102 -2.68 -0.20 -0.54
C ILE A 102 -2.65 0.65 0.73
N LEU A 103 -3.62 0.48 1.63
CA LEU A 103 -3.71 1.26 2.87
C LEU A 103 -3.02 0.57 4.06
N ALA A 104 -2.77 -0.74 3.99
CA ALA A 104 -2.04 -1.47 5.05
C ALA A 104 -0.52 -1.38 4.91
N GLU A 105 -0.02 -1.26 3.69
CA GLU A 105 1.41 -1.25 3.39
C GLU A 105 2.01 0.18 3.46
N PRO A 106 3.33 0.31 3.68
CA PRO A 106 4.01 1.61 3.80
C PRO A 106 4.28 2.25 2.42
N PHE A 107 3.28 2.30 1.55
CA PHE A 107 3.40 3.02 0.28
C PHE A 107 3.40 4.52 0.50
N ASN A 108 4.16 5.25 -0.32
CA ASN A 108 4.16 6.70 -0.29
C ASN A 108 2.86 7.29 -0.85
N TYR A 109 2.64 8.56 -0.55
CA TYR A 109 1.42 9.28 -0.91
C TYR A 109 1.12 9.31 -2.43
N GLU A 110 2.14 9.43 -3.28
CA GLU A 110 1.92 9.48 -4.74
C GLU A 110 1.57 8.11 -5.32
N ASP A 111 2.18 7.05 -4.82
CA ASP A 111 1.86 5.68 -5.25
C ASP A 111 0.45 5.29 -4.80
N ILE A 112 0.01 5.73 -3.60
CA ILE A 112 -1.39 5.59 -3.17
C ILE A 112 -2.33 6.33 -4.11
N LYS A 113 -2.03 7.59 -4.47
CA LYS A 113 -2.86 8.36 -5.40
C LYS A 113 -2.97 7.71 -6.78
N SER A 114 -1.84 7.27 -7.35
CA SER A 114 -1.83 6.56 -8.63
C SER A 114 -2.65 5.28 -8.57
N ALA A 115 -2.52 4.51 -7.49
CA ALA A 115 -3.32 3.31 -7.29
C ALA A 115 -4.83 3.61 -7.16
N LEU A 116 -5.18 4.72 -6.52
CA LEU A 116 -6.57 5.18 -6.39
C LEU A 116 -7.17 5.58 -7.74
N ASP A 117 -6.38 6.17 -8.65
CA ASP A 117 -6.82 6.47 -10.01
C ASP A 117 -7.05 5.17 -10.80
N ASP A 118 -6.09 4.23 -10.74
CA ASP A 118 -6.18 2.93 -11.44
C ASP A 118 -7.43 2.13 -11.04
N ILE A 119 -7.77 2.08 -9.74
CA ILE A 119 -8.96 1.36 -9.25
C ILE A 119 -10.28 2.07 -9.58
N GLN A 120 -10.27 3.38 -9.81
CA GLN A 120 -11.48 4.11 -10.19
C GLN A 120 -11.80 3.95 -11.67
N GLU A 121 -10.77 3.77 -12.50
CA GLU A 121 -10.95 3.51 -13.91
C GLU A 121 -11.32 2.06 -14.20
N ARG A 122 -10.96 1.12 -13.31
CA ARG A 122 -11.11 -0.33 -13.54
C ARG A 122 -11.49 -1.13 -12.30
N ASP A 123 -12.66 -1.76 -12.36
CA ASP A 123 -13.21 -2.63 -11.31
C ASP A 123 -12.57 -4.04 -11.25
N ASP A 124 -11.60 -4.35 -12.12
CA ASP A 124 -11.08 -5.70 -12.33
C ASP A 124 -9.66 -5.92 -11.81
N LEU A 125 -9.14 -4.98 -11.03
CA LEU A 125 -7.82 -5.07 -10.40
C LEU A 125 -7.81 -6.07 -9.25
N ILE A 126 -6.74 -6.85 -9.19
CA ILE A 126 -6.47 -7.81 -8.12
C ILE A 126 -5.08 -7.53 -7.57
N PRO A 127 -4.91 -7.31 -6.25
CA PRO A 127 -3.61 -7.03 -5.68
C PRO A 127 -2.71 -8.27 -5.73
N ILE A 128 -1.42 -8.03 -5.93
CA ILE A 128 -0.39 -9.05 -5.70
C ILE A 128 0.31 -8.68 -4.40
N GLU A 129 -0.13 -9.34 -3.34
CA GLU A 129 0.31 -9.02 -1.98
C GLU A 129 1.54 -9.83 -1.58
N GLU A 130 2.25 -9.35 -0.57
CA GLU A 130 3.31 -10.14 0.04
C GLU A 130 2.75 -11.31 0.87
N ILE A 131 3.39 -12.48 0.72
CA ILE A 131 3.12 -13.65 1.58
C ILE A 131 4.18 -13.63 2.68
N ILE A 132 3.86 -12.97 3.80
CA ILE A 132 4.68 -13.06 5.02
C ILE A 132 4.26 -14.33 5.76
N SER A 133 5.20 -15.25 5.99
CA SER A 133 4.90 -16.59 6.52
C SER A 133 4.66 -16.64 8.04
N GLU A 134 4.92 -15.53 8.76
CA GLU A 134 4.75 -15.47 10.20
C GLU A 134 3.76 -14.37 10.62
N GLY A 135 2.60 -14.79 11.13
CA GLY A 135 1.90 -14.03 12.17
C GLY A 135 0.48 -13.54 11.87
N ASN A 136 0.05 -13.42 10.61
CA ASN A 136 -1.33 -13.01 10.31
C ASN A 136 -2.00 -14.00 9.36
N VAL A 137 -2.94 -14.78 9.89
CA VAL A 137 -3.89 -15.54 9.06
C VAL A 137 -4.88 -14.52 8.50
N VAL A 138 -4.50 -13.87 7.41
CA VAL A 138 -5.46 -13.13 6.60
C VAL A 138 -6.20 -14.17 5.75
N THR A 139 -7.52 -14.28 5.93
CA THR A 139 -8.39 -15.11 5.10
C THR A 139 -8.45 -14.49 3.70
N ARG A 140 -7.42 -14.71 2.89
CA ARG A 140 -7.33 -14.19 1.52
C ARG A 140 -7.86 -15.18 0.49
N ASN A 141 -8.30 -14.65 -0.64
CA ASN A 141 -8.74 -15.43 -1.79
C ASN A 141 -7.61 -16.36 -2.28
N ILE A 142 -7.96 -17.62 -2.61
CA ILE A 142 -7.01 -18.62 -3.15
C ILE A 142 -6.27 -18.06 -4.38
N LYS A 143 -6.99 -17.30 -5.23
CA LYS A 143 -6.42 -16.71 -6.45
C LYS A 143 -5.32 -15.68 -6.18
N VAL A 144 -5.42 -14.88 -5.11
CA VAL A 144 -4.37 -13.92 -4.74
C VAL A 144 -3.13 -14.67 -4.26
N ARG A 145 -3.32 -15.68 -3.39
CA ARG A 145 -2.22 -16.52 -2.88
C ARG A 145 -1.43 -17.19 -3.99
N GLU A 146 -2.09 -17.79 -4.98
CA GLU A 146 -1.41 -18.46 -6.10
C GLU A 146 -0.56 -17.49 -6.93
N ARG A 147 -1.04 -16.26 -7.16
CA ARG A 147 -0.30 -15.24 -7.92
C ARG A 147 0.88 -14.71 -7.15
N SER A 148 0.69 -14.36 -5.87
CA SER A 148 1.76 -13.91 -5.00
C SER A 148 2.85 -14.98 -4.86
N ALA A 149 2.47 -16.26 -4.76
CA ALA A 149 3.43 -17.37 -4.77
C ALA A 149 4.20 -17.47 -6.08
N ARG A 150 3.52 -17.31 -7.24
CA ARG A 150 4.18 -17.31 -8.55
C ARG A 150 5.13 -16.13 -8.72
N LEU A 151 4.72 -14.92 -8.36
CA LEU A 151 5.58 -13.74 -8.43
C LEU A 151 6.79 -13.89 -7.49
N ARG A 152 6.57 -14.38 -6.28
CA ARG A 152 7.66 -14.68 -5.33
C ARG A 152 8.67 -15.67 -5.91
N TYR A 153 8.19 -16.77 -6.49
CA TYR A 153 9.08 -17.76 -7.14
C TYR A 153 9.92 -17.11 -8.24
N LYS A 154 9.27 -16.31 -9.11
CA LYS A 154 9.97 -15.59 -10.19
C LYS A 154 10.93 -14.53 -9.68
N ALA A 155 10.61 -13.86 -8.58
CA ALA A 155 11.51 -12.90 -7.95
C ALA A 155 12.75 -13.59 -7.38
N ILE A 156 12.58 -14.71 -6.68
CA ILE A 156 13.71 -15.50 -6.17
C ILE A 156 14.60 -15.97 -7.32
N GLU A 157 14.01 -16.48 -8.41
CA GLU A 157 14.76 -16.87 -9.62
C GLU A 157 15.53 -15.68 -10.21
N TYR A 158 14.88 -14.52 -10.36
CA TYR A 158 15.45 -13.30 -10.93
C TYR A 158 16.61 -12.73 -10.11
N PHE A 159 16.46 -12.64 -8.78
CA PHE A 159 17.46 -12.07 -7.87
C PHE A 159 18.56 -13.06 -7.47
N THR A 160 18.45 -14.34 -7.82
CA THR A 160 19.49 -15.32 -7.56
C THR A 160 20.58 -15.22 -8.61
N HIS A 161 21.80 -14.90 -8.17
CA HIS A 161 23.00 -14.85 -9.01
C HIS A 161 24.06 -15.77 -8.41
N ASP A 162 24.74 -16.56 -9.25
CA ASP A 162 25.75 -17.53 -8.79
C ASP A 162 25.27 -18.48 -7.68
N ASN A 163 24.01 -18.93 -7.78
CA ASN A 163 23.30 -19.74 -6.78
C ASN A 163 23.19 -19.07 -5.38
N LYS A 164 23.23 -17.74 -5.34
CA LYS A 164 23.12 -16.95 -4.12
C LYS A 164 22.09 -15.84 -4.28
N ILE A 165 21.32 -15.65 -3.23
CA ILE A 165 20.46 -14.49 -3.04
C ILE A 165 20.73 -13.94 -1.64
N SER A 166 20.96 -12.64 -1.56
CA SER A 166 21.30 -11.95 -0.33
C SER A 166 20.31 -10.82 -0.11
N CYS A 167 20.11 -10.43 1.14
CA CYS A 167 19.31 -9.26 1.46
C CYS A 167 19.93 -8.03 0.80
N ASP A 168 19.16 -7.31 -0.03
CA ASP A 168 19.66 -6.12 -0.72
C ASP A 168 19.87 -4.93 0.24
N CYS A 169 19.30 -4.97 1.44
CA CYS A 169 19.57 -3.99 2.49
C CYS A 169 20.91 -4.24 3.19
N CYS A 170 21.03 -5.33 3.94
CA CYS A 170 22.18 -5.56 4.82
C CYS A 170 23.24 -6.53 4.25
N GLY A 171 22.99 -7.15 3.09
CA GLY A 171 23.88 -8.14 2.49
C GLY A 171 23.82 -9.53 3.12
N PHE A 172 22.95 -9.76 4.12
CA PHE A 172 22.86 -11.06 4.79
C PHE A 172 22.49 -12.19 3.82
N ASN A 173 23.28 -13.27 3.87
CA ASN A 173 23.07 -14.46 3.06
C ASN A 173 22.76 -15.65 3.97
N PHE A 174 21.53 -16.17 3.87
CA PHE A 174 21.07 -17.27 4.73
C PHE A 174 21.86 -18.56 4.56
N PRO A 175 22.07 -19.10 3.33
CA PRO A 175 22.86 -20.31 3.16
C PRO A 175 24.31 -20.18 3.64
N GLN A 176 24.92 -19.00 3.53
CA GLN A 176 26.29 -18.76 4.02
C GLN A 176 26.37 -18.76 5.54
N TYR A 177 25.36 -18.23 6.25
CA TYR A 177 25.37 -18.16 7.72
C TYR A 177 24.82 -19.44 8.38
N TYR A 178 23.67 -19.94 7.90
CA TYR A 178 22.96 -21.09 8.49
C TYR A 178 23.24 -22.43 7.79
N GLY A 179 24.01 -22.43 6.69
CA GLY A 179 24.22 -23.60 5.84
C GLY A 179 23.05 -23.87 4.89
N GLY A 180 23.28 -24.70 3.88
CA GLY A 180 22.30 -24.95 2.81
C GLY A 180 21.00 -25.65 3.27
N HIS A 181 21.01 -26.34 4.42
CA HIS A 181 19.81 -27.00 4.94
C HIS A 181 18.86 -26.03 5.65
N TYR A 182 19.40 -25.19 6.55
CA TYR A 182 18.59 -24.28 7.37
C TYR A 182 18.44 -22.88 6.77
N GLY A 183 19.30 -22.50 5.82
CA GLY A 183 19.27 -21.19 5.17
C GLY A 183 18.47 -21.15 3.86
N LYS A 184 17.83 -22.24 3.46
CA LYS A 184 17.06 -22.32 2.21
C LYS A 184 15.70 -21.64 2.36
N ASP A 185 15.28 -20.90 1.34
CA ASP A 185 13.95 -20.30 1.20
C ASP A 185 13.56 -19.27 2.31
N CYS A 186 14.53 -18.83 3.12
CA CYS A 186 14.31 -17.87 4.23
C CYS A 186 14.24 -16.39 3.81
N ILE A 187 14.63 -16.05 2.57
CA ILE A 187 14.62 -14.66 2.11
C ILE A 187 13.22 -14.23 1.70
N GLU A 188 12.81 -13.04 2.11
CA GLU A 188 11.51 -12.44 1.82
C GLU A 188 11.59 -11.52 0.60
N ILE A 189 10.45 -11.24 -0.02
CA ILE A 189 10.36 -10.40 -1.23
C ILE A 189 9.40 -9.26 -0.95
N HIS A 190 9.97 -8.08 -0.71
CA HIS A 190 9.26 -6.87 -0.37
C HIS A 190 8.79 -6.12 -1.63
N HIS A 191 7.59 -5.54 -1.59
CA HIS A 191 7.03 -4.72 -2.67
C HIS A 191 7.36 -3.26 -2.46
N ILE A 192 8.08 -2.63 -3.39
CA ILE A 192 8.50 -1.22 -3.28
C ILE A 192 7.34 -0.26 -3.54
N LYS A 193 6.48 -0.61 -4.51
CA LYS A 193 5.24 0.10 -4.87
C LYS A 193 4.07 -0.89 -4.97
N PRO A 194 2.80 -0.43 -4.98
CA PRO A 194 1.68 -1.33 -5.20
C PRO A 194 1.80 -2.10 -6.52
N ILE A 195 1.54 -3.41 -6.50
CA ILE A 195 1.45 -4.23 -7.72
C ILE A 195 0.04 -4.78 -7.87
N PHE A 196 -0.56 -4.54 -9.03
CA PHE A 196 -1.86 -5.07 -9.41
C PHE A 196 -1.78 -5.93 -10.66
N GLN A 197 -2.76 -6.80 -10.81
CA GLN A 197 -3.00 -7.56 -12.02
C GLN A 197 -4.45 -7.43 -12.46
N TYR A 198 -4.70 -7.23 -13.75
CA TYR A 198 -6.03 -7.23 -14.33
C TYR A 198 -6.65 -8.64 -14.35
N ARG A 199 -7.98 -8.74 -14.32
CA ARG A 199 -8.68 -10.03 -14.43
C ARG A 199 -8.64 -10.51 -15.88
N GLY A 200 -7.74 -11.44 -16.16
CA GLY A 200 -7.62 -12.09 -17.47
C GLY A 200 -6.21 -12.00 -18.05
N ASP A 201 -5.39 -11.08 -17.54
CA ASP A 201 -3.99 -10.99 -17.93
C ASP A 201 -3.18 -12.13 -17.32
N SER A 202 -2.20 -12.63 -18.09
CA SER A 202 -1.17 -13.50 -17.53
C SER A 202 -0.12 -12.63 -16.82
N LEU A 203 0.34 -13.05 -15.64
CA LEU A 203 1.43 -12.37 -14.90
C LEU A 203 2.65 -12.10 -15.79
N ASP A 204 2.87 -12.95 -16.79
CA ASP A 204 3.97 -12.86 -17.75
C ASP A 204 3.95 -11.59 -18.60
N GLN A 205 2.79 -10.94 -18.80
CA GLN A 205 2.68 -9.72 -19.61
C GLN A 205 3.23 -8.48 -18.88
N SER A 206 3.29 -8.50 -17.55
CA SER A 206 3.80 -7.41 -16.71
C SER A 206 4.94 -7.84 -15.78
N LEU A 207 5.46 -9.07 -15.96
CA LEU A 207 6.41 -9.69 -15.03
C LEU A 207 7.70 -8.86 -14.88
N GLU A 208 8.27 -8.34 -15.96
CA GLU A 208 9.50 -7.55 -15.90
C GLU A 208 9.32 -6.28 -15.05
N LYS A 209 8.24 -5.53 -15.30
CA LYS A 209 7.90 -4.33 -14.50
C LYS A 209 7.60 -4.69 -13.05
N ALA A 210 6.94 -5.83 -12.81
CA ALA A 210 6.70 -6.32 -11.46
C ALA A 210 8.00 -6.67 -10.74
N LEU A 211 8.93 -7.38 -11.39
CA LEU A 211 10.23 -7.77 -10.82
C LEU A 211 11.11 -6.57 -10.47
N GLN A 212 11.09 -5.50 -11.29
CA GLN A 212 11.79 -4.24 -11.00
C GLN A 212 11.25 -3.52 -9.76
N ASN A 213 10.05 -3.88 -9.31
CA ASN A 213 9.36 -3.28 -8.17
C ASN A 213 9.43 -4.16 -6.90
N LEU A 214 10.32 -5.16 -6.89
CA LEU A 214 10.52 -6.08 -5.78
C LEU A 214 11.92 -5.93 -5.20
N LEU A 215 12.07 -6.31 -3.93
CA LEU A 215 13.32 -6.21 -3.19
C LEU A 215 13.55 -7.47 -2.34
N PRO A 216 14.63 -8.25 -2.56
CA PRO A 216 14.94 -9.37 -1.69
C PRO A 216 15.48 -8.88 -0.34
N VAL A 217 14.82 -9.26 0.75
CA VAL A 217 15.13 -8.76 2.10
C VAL A 217 15.13 -9.88 3.12
N CYS A 218 15.97 -9.77 4.16
CA CYS A 218 15.86 -10.66 5.32
C CYS A 218 14.69 -10.22 6.22
N PRO A 219 14.11 -11.11 7.05
CA PRO A 219 12.97 -10.79 7.91
C PRO A 219 13.21 -9.61 8.86
N ASN A 220 14.47 -9.39 9.27
CA ASN A 220 14.82 -8.25 10.11
C ASN A 220 14.76 -6.92 9.35
N CYS A 221 15.41 -6.82 8.18
CA CYS A 221 15.34 -5.61 7.35
C CYS A 221 13.91 -5.37 6.90
N HIS A 222 13.18 -6.43 6.55
CA HIS A 222 11.80 -6.34 6.14
C HIS A 222 10.89 -5.77 7.23
N ARG A 223 11.00 -6.31 8.45
CA ARG A 223 10.28 -5.76 9.61
C ARG A 223 10.66 -4.32 9.93
N VAL A 224 11.92 -3.92 9.72
CA VAL A 224 12.39 -2.54 9.91
C VAL A 224 11.77 -1.61 8.86
N ILE A 225 11.68 -2.02 7.59
CA ILE A 225 11.03 -1.26 6.52
C ILE A 225 9.57 -0.99 6.89
N HIS A 226 8.81 -2.04 7.21
CA HIS A 226 7.39 -1.89 7.58
C HIS A 226 7.17 -1.07 8.84
N ARG A 227 7.92 -1.38 9.91
CA ARG A 227 7.76 -0.71 11.20
C ARG A 227 8.06 0.79 11.13
N ASN A 228 9.07 1.18 10.36
CA ASN A 228 9.46 2.59 10.23
C ASN A 228 8.83 3.26 9.01
N ARG A 229 7.96 2.56 8.28
CA ARG A 229 7.36 2.99 7.02
C ARG A 229 8.39 3.58 6.06
N ILE A 230 9.46 2.83 5.81
CA ILE A 230 10.51 3.26 4.87
C ILE A 230 9.93 3.17 3.47
N GLU A 231 9.64 4.33 2.88
CA GLU A 231 9.06 4.46 1.55
C GLU A 231 10.11 4.27 0.45
N SER A 232 9.66 4.08 -0.79
CA SER A 232 10.53 3.81 -1.94
C SER A 232 11.68 4.81 -2.12
N GLU A 233 11.43 6.10 -1.84
CA GLU A 233 12.43 7.18 -1.97
C GLU A 233 13.53 7.09 -0.90
N GLN A 234 13.23 6.48 0.24
CA GLN A 234 14.13 6.36 1.39
C GLN A 234 14.95 5.06 1.36
N LEU A 235 14.54 4.07 0.55
CA LEU A 235 15.18 2.75 0.49
C LEU A 235 16.68 2.84 0.16
N GLU A 236 17.08 3.65 -0.82
CA GLU A 236 18.48 3.76 -1.21
C GLU A 236 19.36 4.39 -0.11
N LEU A 237 18.82 5.37 0.60
CA LEU A 237 19.49 5.93 1.78
C LEU A 237 19.62 4.87 2.88
N PHE A 238 18.53 4.16 3.19
CA PHE A 238 18.52 3.08 4.18
C PHE A 238 19.54 1.98 3.88
N LYS A 239 19.62 1.53 2.62
CA LYS A 239 20.64 0.56 2.15
C LYS A 239 22.05 1.09 2.36
N THR A 240 22.28 2.35 1.98
CA THR A 240 23.60 2.98 2.06
C THR A 240 24.08 3.09 3.50
N GLU A 241 23.22 3.56 4.41
CA GLU A 241 23.54 3.70 5.83
C GLU A 241 23.84 2.34 6.50
N LEU A 242 23.05 1.30 6.20
CA LEU A 242 23.30 -0.04 6.72
C LEU A 242 24.64 -0.60 6.24
N ARG A 243 24.96 -0.45 4.96
CA ARG A 243 26.22 -0.92 4.37
C ARG A 243 27.43 -0.14 4.87
N GLN A 244 27.27 1.13 5.23
CA GLN A 244 28.33 1.92 5.89
C GLN A 244 28.58 1.41 7.31
N ARG A 245 27.55 1.25 8.14
CA ARG A 245 27.69 0.72 9.51
C ARG A 245 28.33 -0.66 9.56
N ASN A 246 28.01 -1.53 8.61
CA ASN A 246 28.62 -2.86 8.52
C ASN A 246 30.12 -2.80 8.17
N ARG A 247 30.57 -1.77 7.44
CA ARG A 247 32.00 -1.54 7.14
C ARG A 247 32.74 -0.96 8.33
N ASP A 248 32.12 -0.05 9.08
CA ASP A 248 32.73 0.60 10.25
C ASP A 248 32.79 -0.33 11.48
N SER A 249 32.04 -1.44 11.46
CA SER A 249 32.01 -2.45 12.53
C SER A 249 32.99 -3.62 12.32
N LEU A 250 33.74 -3.62 11.21
CA LEU A 250 34.78 -4.60 10.85
C LEU A 250 36.17 -3.99 11.04
#